data_AF-A0A1Y4SVV9-F1
#
_entry.id   AF-A0A1Y4SVV9-F1
#
_cell.length_a   1.000
_cell.length_b   1.000
_cell.length_c   1.000
_cell.angle_alpha   90.00
_cell.angle_beta   90.00
_cell.angle_gamma   90.00
#
_symmetry.space_group_name_H-M   'P 1'
#
loop_
_entity.id
_entity.type
_entity.pdbx_description
1 polymer ?
#
loop_
_entity_poly.entity_id
_entity_poly.type
_entity_poly.pdbx_seq_one_letter_code
_entity_poly.pdbx_strand_id
1 'polypeptide(L)'
;MIEFSKDHSPAWLEMMSAYQAFRAKLSEWSCKSDQVKQKDLSLELDSWENRDIHRRMLVLALLRSTEMWDKKVLLLVQKELTEAALYEQDEVAAYAQMALSKLKGQSERLVIADEVLRLAAVEEEKTVPDPVVFHNGCLLLYDLQCEAHFLQYVDRYANLIEQAYGLEEKDLADMKRTLRAEIK
;
A
#
# COMPACT_ATOMS: atom_id res chain seq x y z
N MET A 1 -36.70 16.04 -8.76
CA MET A 1 -35.29 16.36 -9.02
C MET A 1 -34.92 17.51 -8.12
N ILE A 2 -34.06 17.27 -7.14
CA ILE A 2 -33.48 18.34 -6.33
C ILE A 2 -32.38 18.95 -7.19
N GLU A 3 -32.43 20.26 -7.44
CA GLU A 3 -31.36 20.96 -8.15
C GLU A 3 -30.14 21.00 -7.22
N PHE A 4 -29.17 20.12 -7.49
CA PHE A 4 -27.93 19.92 -6.72
C PHE A 4 -27.18 21.24 -6.43
N SER A 5 -27.37 22.27 -7.26
CA SER A 5 -26.76 23.59 -7.11
C SER A 5 -27.45 24.52 -6.10
N LYS A 6 -28.69 24.23 -5.68
CA LYS A 6 -29.43 25.10 -4.73
C LYS A 6 -29.18 24.76 -3.27
N ASP A 7 -28.80 23.52 -2.98
CA ASP A 7 -28.62 23.04 -1.60
C ASP A 7 -27.16 23.11 -1.12
N HIS A 8 -26.26 23.57 -1.98
CA HIS A 8 -24.84 23.57 -1.71
C HIS A 8 -24.21 24.95 -1.94
N SER A 9 -23.23 25.28 -1.10
CA SER A 9 -22.50 26.54 -1.23
C SER A 9 -21.69 26.57 -2.53
N PRO A 10 -21.39 27.76 -3.08
CA PRO A 10 -20.53 27.88 -4.26
C PRO A 10 -19.17 27.19 -4.09
N ALA A 11 -18.57 27.26 -2.89
CA ALA A 11 -17.30 26.59 -2.57
C ALA A 11 -17.40 25.06 -2.66
N TRP A 12 -18.52 24.47 -2.23
CA TRP A 12 -18.76 23.04 -2.38
C TRP A 12 -18.87 22.63 -3.84
N LEU A 13 -19.63 23.41 -4.64
CA LEU A 13 -19.79 23.15 -6.07
C LEU A 13 -18.45 23.26 -6.83
N GLU A 14 -17.62 24.23 -6.47
CA GLU A 14 -16.27 24.38 -7.01
C GLU A 14 -15.37 23.19 -6.65
N MET A 15 -15.37 22.77 -5.38
CA MET A 15 -14.62 21.59 -4.92
C MET A 15 -15.05 20.32 -5.66
N MET A 16 -16.35 20.08 -5.81
CA MET A 16 -16.85 18.90 -6.52
C MET A 16 -16.53 18.94 -8.02
N SER A 17 -16.54 20.13 -8.62
CA SER A 17 -16.12 20.31 -10.02
C SER A 17 -14.63 20.00 -10.20
N ALA A 18 -13.78 20.47 -9.28
CA ALA A 18 -12.36 20.15 -9.28
C ALA A 18 -12.10 18.64 -9.08
N TYR A 19 -12.85 17.99 -8.19
CA TYR A 19 -12.78 16.55 -7.99
C TYR A 19 -13.18 15.74 -9.24
N GLN A 20 -14.25 16.15 -9.94
CA GLN A 20 -14.65 15.52 -11.20
C GLN A 20 -13.59 15.71 -12.28
N ALA A 21 -13.00 16.90 -12.41
CA ALA A 21 -11.92 17.17 -13.34
C ALA A 21 -10.68 16.31 -13.02
N PHE A 22 -10.32 16.18 -11.74
CA PHE A 22 -9.25 15.28 -11.29
C PHE A 22 -9.52 13.83 -11.70
N ARG A 23 -10.72 13.30 -11.42
CA ARG A 23 -11.10 11.93 -11.79
C ARG A 23 -11.03 11.70 -13.30
N ALA A 24 -11.47 12.66 -14.10
CA ALA A 24 -11.38 12.58 -15.55
C ALA A 24 -9.92 12.54 -16.03
N LYS A 25 -9.06 13.41 -15.49
CA LYS A 25 -7.62 13.42 -15.81
C LYS A 25 -6.91 12.16 -15.37
N LEU A 26 -7.28 11.59 -14.23
CA LEU A 26 -6.75 10.34 -13.75
C LEU A 26 -7.14 9.16 -14.64
N SER A 27 -8.36 9.17 -15.18
CA SER A 27 -8.82 8.20 -16.18
C SER A 27 -8.09 8.36 -17.51
N GLU A 28 -7.84 9.59 -17.96
CA GLU A 28 -7.00 9.84 -19.15
C GLU A 28 -5.56 9.36 -18.92
N TRP A 29 -5.04 9.54 -17.71
CA TRP A 29 -3.70 9.12 -17.31
C TRP A 29 -3.56 7.59 -17.25
N SER A 30 -4.55 6.86 -16.74
CA SER A 30 -4.51 5.38 -16.70
C SER A 30 -4.40 4.75 -18.11
N CYS A 31 -4.86 5.47 -19.13
CA CYS A 31 -4.75 5.10 -20.54
C CYS A 31 -3.39 5.44 -21.17
N LYS A 32 -2.47 6.10 -20.46
CA LYS A 32 -1.12 6.41 -20.96
C LYS A 32 -0.26 5.15 -21.06
N SER A 33 0.84 5.27 -21.80
CA SER A 33 1.83 4.19 -21.93
C SER A 33 2.41 3.81 -20.57
N ASP A 34 2.74 2.55 -20.42
CA ASP A 34 3.32 1.98 -19.20
C ASP A 34 4.57 2.72 -18.70
N GLN A 35 5.45 3.14 -19.61
CA GLN A 35 6.64 3.91 -19.27
C GLN A 35 6.31 5.27 -18.62
N VAL A 36 5.23 5.91 -19.05
CA VAL A 36 4.77 7.19 -18.47
C VAL A 36 4.19 6.93 -17.10
N LYS A 37 3.28 5.95 -16.98
CA LYS A 37 2.66 5.59 -15.70
C LYS A 37 3.70 5.19 -14.65
N GLN A 38 4.68 4.37 -15.04
CA GLN A 38 5.77 3.96 -14.17
C GLN A 38 6.58 5.17 -13.72
N LYS A 39 7.08 6.00 -14.65
CA LYS A 39 7.86 7.19 -14.31
C LYS A 39 7.10 8.12 -13.33
N ASP A 40 5.83 8.41 -13.62
CA ASP A 40 5.02 9.30 -12.81
C ASP A 40 4.82 8.71 -11.41
N LEU A 41 4.44 7.43 -11.32
CA LEU A 41 4.25 6.74 -10.04
C LEU A 41 5.54 6.60 -9.25
N SER A 42 6.67 6.26 -9.87
CA SER A 42 7.95 6.20 -9.17
C SER A 42 8.30 7.58 -8.61
N LEU A 43 8.16 8.66 -9.38
CA LEU A 43 8.39 10.02 -8.86
C LEU A 43 7.50 10.38 -7.68
N GLU A 44 6.22 9.97 -7.73
CA GLU A 44 5.29 10.21 -6.63
C GLU A 44 5.50 9.27 -5.44
N LEU A 45 6.16 8.12 -5.61
CA LEU A 45 6.36 7.11 -4.55
C LEU A 45 7.78 7.10 -3.94
N ASP A 46 8.79 7.61 -4.63
CA ASP A 46 10.23 7.48 -4.29
C ASP A 46 10.70 8.33 -3.07
N SER A 47 9.94 9.35 -2.64
CA SER A 47 10.42 10.26 -1.57
C SER A 47 9.44 10.41 -0.39
N TRP A 48 9.18 9.34 0.36
CA TRP A 48 8.25 9.36 1.52
C TRP A 48 8.77 10.17 2.72
N GLU A 49 10.08 10.14 3.00
CA GLU A 49 10.71 10.77 4.19
C GLU A 49 10.53 12.30 4.27
N ASN A 50 10.23 12.98 3.16
CA ASN A 50 10.15 14.45 3.08
C ASN A 50 8.84 14.99 2.48
N ARG A 51 7.76 14.20 2.44
CA ARG A 51 6.48 14.69 1.86
C ARG A 51 5.79 15.67 2.79
N ASP A 52 5.47 16.84 2.24
CA ASP A 52 4.49 17.72 2.85
C ASP A 52 3.08 17.08 2.80
N ILE A 53 2.17 17.65 3.59
CA ILE A 53 0.80 17.17 3.71
C ILE A 53 0.04 17.19 2.37
N HIS A 54 0.34 18.12 1.47
CA HIS A 54 -0.32 18.21 0.17
C HIS A 54 0.09 17.07 -0.75
N ARG A 55 1.38 16.72 -0.79
CA ARG A 55 1.87 15.56 -1.54
C ARG A 55 1.32 14.25 -0.99
N ARG A 56 1.24 14.10 0.34
CA ARG A 56 0.60 12.91 0.96
C ARG A 56 -0.87 12.79 0.55
N MET A 57 -1.63 13.89 0.56
CA MET A 57 -3.03 13.89 0.11
C MET A 57 -3.18 13.52 -1.38
N LEU A 58 -2.27 13.97 -2.24
CA LEU A 58 -2.28 13.62 -3.67
C LEU A 58 -2.01 12.13 -3.89
N VAL A 59 -1.01 11.58 -3.20
CA VAL A 59 -0.67 10.15 -3.28
C VAL A 59 -1.80 9.30 -2.71
N LEU A 60 -2.41 9.73 -1.61
CA LEU A 60 -3.59 9.09 -1.06
C LEU A 60 -4.76 9.09 -2.07
N ALA A 61 -5.03 10.23 -2.71
CA ALA A 61 -6.08 10.32 -3.74
C ALA A 61 -5.77 9.41 -4.95
N LEU A 62 -4.49 9.28 -5.31
CA LEU A 62 -4.00 8.40 -6.36
C LEU A 62 -4.20 6.92 -5.97
N LEU A 63 -3.80 6.49 -4.78
CA LEU A 63 -3.97 5.11 -4.32
C LEU A 63 -5.45 4.73 -4.09
N ARG A 64 -6.28 5.68 -3.63
CA ARG A 64 -7.75 5.52 -3.57
C ARG A 64 -8.37 5.27 -4.94
N SER A 65 -7.70 5.67 -6.01
CA SER A 65 -8.17 5.45 -7.38
C SER A 65 -7.77 4.11 -7.98
N THR A 66 -7.09 3.23 -7.24
CA THR A 66 -6.57 1.96 -7.77
C THR A 66 -7.66 1.02 -8.32
N GLU A 67 -8.94 1.27 -8.06
CA GLU A 67 -10.06 0.58 -8.74
C GLU A 67 -10.06 0.85 -10.25
N MET A 68 -9.54 2.00 -10.66
CA MET A 68 -9.40 2.41 -12.05
C MET A 68 -8.10 1.92 -12.70
N TRP A 69 -7.25 1.20 -11.94
CA TRP A 69 -5.95 0.75 -12.43
C TRP A 69 -6.07 -0.69 -12.89
N ASP A 70 -5.55 -0.97 -14.08
CA ASP A 70 -5.45 -2.33 -14.56
C ASP A 70 -4.31 -3.09 -13.83
N LYS A 71 -4.33 -4.42 -13.95
CA LYS A 71 -3.31 -5.30 -13.38
C LYS A 71 -1.90 -4.95 -13.86
N LYS A 72 -1.74 -4.49 -15.10
CA LYS A 72 -0.44 -4.19 -15.70
C LYS A 72 0.20 -2.99 -15.02
N VAL A 73 -0.58 -1.96 -14.71
CA VAL A 73 -0.13 -0.79 -13.93
C VAL A 73 0.36 -1.23 -12.57
N LEU A 74 -0.43 -2.03 -11.84
CA LEU A 74 -0.04 -2.51 -10.51
C LEU A 74 1.27 -3.31 -10.54
N LEU A 75 1.51 -4.10 -11.58
CA LEU A 75 2.76 -4.84 -11.76
C LEU A 75 3.96 -3.94 -12.05
N LEU A 76 3.77 -2.87 -12.82
CA LEU A 76 4.86 -1.94 -13.19
C LEU A 76 5.42 -1.18 -12.00
N VAL A 77 4.60 -0.98 -10.96
CA VAL A 77 4.96 -0.21 -9.76
C VAL A 77 4.87 -1.03 -8.49
N GLN A 78 4.93 -2.35 -8.64
CA GLN A 78 4.75 -3.29 -7.53
C GLN A 78 5.80 -3.04 -6.43
N LYS A 79 7.04 -2.69 -6.81
CA LYS A 79 8.12 -2.42 -5.86
C LYS A 79 7.85 -1.16 -5.06
N GLU A 80 7.52 -0.07 -5.75
CA GLU A 80 7.21 1.22 -5.12
C GLU A 80 5.95 1.14 -4.25
N LEU A 81 4.95 0.35 -4.65
CA LEU A 81 3.79 0.07 -3.81
C LEU A 81 4.15 -0.77 -2.58
N THR A 82 5.10 -1.70 -2.70
CA THR A 82 5.58 -2.51 -1.56
C THR A 82 6.36 -1.64 -0.58
N GLU A 83 7.22 -0.75 -1.08
CA GLU A 83 7.90 0.25 -0.25
C GLU A 83 6.91 1.16 0.45
N ALA A 84 5.93 1.72 -0.27
CA ALA A 84 4.87 2.53 0.33
C ALA A 84 4.06 1.75 1.39
N ALA A 85 3.74 0.48 1.13
CA ALA A 85 3.01 -0.36 2.06
C ALA A 85 3.76 -0.63 3.37
N LEU A 86 5.11 -0.57 3.35
CA LEU A 86 5.97 -0.80 4.51
C LEU A 86 6.29 0.51 5.25
N TYR A 87 6.71 1.54 4.51
CA TYR A 87 7.34 2.73 5.08
C TYR A 87 6.39 3.93 5.27
N GLU A 88 5.27 3.99 4.55
CA GLU A 88 4.31 5.07 4.76
C GLU A 88 3.47 4.81 6.02
N GLN A 89 2.84 5.86 6.53
CA GLN A 89 2.00 5.79 7.72
C GLN A 89 0.50 5.80 7.37
N ASP A 90 -0.30 5.31 8.32
CA ASP A 90 -1.75 5.41 8.34
C ASP A 90 -2.42 4.93 7.03
N GLU A 91 -3.21 5.80 6.41
CA GLU A 91 -4.01 5.48 5.25
C GLU A 91 -3.18 5.17 4.01
N VAL A 92 -2.01 5.79 3.83
CA VAL A 92 -1.21 5.61 2.61
C VAL A 92 -0.70 4.17 2.52
N ALA A 93 -0.15 3.64 3.63
CA ALA A 93 0.26 2.25 3.71
C ALA A 93 -0.92 1.30 3.49
N ALA A 94 -2.07 1.56 4.14
CA ALA A 94 -3.27 0.74 3.98
C ALA A 94 -3.76 0.70 2.52
N TYR A 95 -3.80 1.84 1.82
CA TYR A 95 -4.22 1.87 0.42
C TYR A 95 -3.19 1.23 -0.52
N ALA A 96 -1.88 1.33 -0.22
CA ALA A 96 -0.84 0.61 -0.96
C ALA A 96 -1.01 -0.92 -0.80
N GLN A 97 -1.26 -1.41 0.43
CA GLN A 97 -1.58 -2.81 0.70
C GLN A 97 -2.86 -3.25 -0.03
N MET A 98 -3.92 -2.44 -0.01
CA MET A 98 -5.14 -2.71 -0.78
C MET A 98 -4.87 -2.80 -2.28
N ALA A 99 -4.01 -1.94 -2.82
CA ALA A 99 -3.62 -1.98 -4.23
C ALA A 99 -2.88 -3.28 -4.58
N LEU A 100 -1.90 -3.67 -3.76
CA LEU A 100 -1.16 -4.92 -3.90
C LEU A 100 -2.08 -6.15 -3.78
N SER A 101 -3.07 -6.11 -2.87
CA SER A 101 -4.03 -7.22 -2.65
C SER A 101 -4.86 -7.58 -3.89
N LYS A 102 -4.94 -6.68 -4.88
CA LYS A 102 -5.61 -6.92 -6.18
C LYS A 102 -4.82 -7.89 -7.07
N LEU A 103 -3.52 -8.06 -6.81
CA LEU A 103 -2.69 -9.06 -7.47
C LEU A 103 -2.98 -10.44 -6.84
N LYS A 104 -3.93 -11.17 -7.43
CA LYS A 104 -4.38 -12.48 -6.93
C LYS A 104 -3.51 -13.66 -7.35
N GLY A 105 -2.60 -13.47 -8.31
CA GLY A 105 -1.76 -14.56 -8.82
C GLY A 105 -0.65 -14.91 -7.84
N GLN A 106 -0.36 -16.22 -7.72
CA GLN A 106 0.64 -16.73 -6.77
C GLN A 106 2.04 -16.19 -7.07
N SER A 107 2.44 -16.16 -8.34
CA SER A 107 3.74 -15.62 -8.76
C SER A 107 3.91 -14.16 -8.35
N GLU A 108 2.87 -13.35 -8.53
CA GLU A 108 2.88 -11.93 -8.22
C GLU A 108 3.00 -11.70 -6.72
N ARG A 109 2.28 -12.49 -5.91
CA ARG A 109 2.33 -12.43 -4.45
C ARG A 109 3.68 -12.84 -3.90
N LEU A 110 4.32 -13.85 -4.48
CA LEU A 110 5.66 -14.28 -4.10
C LEU A 110 6.70 -13.19 -4.39
N VAL A 111 6.59 -12.50 -5.54
CA VAL A 111 7.48 -11.36 -5.85
C VAL A 111 7.32 -10.23 -4.82
N ILE A 112 6.10 -9.92 -4.38
CA ILE A 112 5.88 -8.94 -3.31
C ILE A 112 6.49 -9.42 -2.01
N ALA A 113 6.26 -10.69 -1.65
CA ALA A 113 6.76 -11.25 -0.41
C ALA A 113 8.29 -11.25 -0.35
N ASP A 114 8.96 -11.61 -1.46
CA ASP A 114 10.42 -11.52 -1.58
C ASP A 114 10.92 -10.08 -1.40
N GLU A 115 10.21 -9.11 -1.95
CA GLU A 115 10.54 -7.69 -1.79
C GLU A 115 10.33 -7.20 -0.34
N VAL A 116 9.28 -7.67 0.35
CA VAL A 116 9.07 -7.40 1.79
C VAL A 116 10.25 -7.92 2.61
N LEU A 117 10.73 -9.15 2.33
CA LEU A 117 11.91 -9.70 3.02
C LEU A 117 13.16 -8.84 2.76
N ARG A 118 13.36 -8.41 1.51
CA ARG A 118 14.50 -7.56 1.13
C ARG A 118 14.47 -6.23 1.87
N LEU A 119 13.32 -5.55 1.89
CA LEU A 119 13.15 -4.24 2.51
C LEU A 119 13.29 -4.31 4.03
N ALA A 120 12.76 -5.35 4.67
CA ALA A 120 12.91 -5.55 6.11
C ALA A 120 14.36 -5.83 6.52
N ALA A 121 15.11 -6.57 5.70
CA ALA A 121 16.54 -6.77 5.94
C ALA A 121 17.32 -5.44 5.84
N VAL A 122 16.99 -4.58 4.89
CA VAL A 122 17.58 -3.23 4.79
C VAL A 122 17.22 -2.36 5.99
N GLU A 123 15.98 -2.43 6.46
CA GLU A 123 15.53 -1.68 7.64
C GLU A 123 16.24 -2.15 8.92
N GLU A 124 16.42 -3.45 9.08
CA GLU A 124 17.11 -4.07 10.22
C GLU A 124 18.58 -3.61 10.32
N GLU A 125 19.23 -3.30 9.20
CA GLU A 125 20.60 -2.80 9.16
C GLU A 125 20.75 -1.34 9.62
N LYS A 126 19.64 -0.59 9.79
CA LYS A 126 19.69 0.79 10.29
C LYS A 126 20.13 0.85 11.75
N THR A 127 20.72 1.97 12.15
CA THR A 127 21.15 2.21 13.53
C THR A 127 19.99 2.16 14.52
N VAL A 128 18.81 2.58 14.07
CA VAL A 128 17.55 2.49 14.81
C VAL A 128 16.50 2.05 13.79
N PRO A 129 16.22 0.75 13.67
CA PRO A 129 15.16 0.23 12.81
C PRO A 129 13.80 0.75 13.28
N ASP A 130 12.89 1.06 12.36
CA ASP A 130 11.52 1.44 12.67
C ASP A 130 10.64 0.18 12.85
N PRO A 131 10.13 -0.09 14.08
CA PRO A 131 9.20 -1.19 14.35
C PRO A 131 7.97 -1.23 13.43
N VAL A 132 7.48 -0.06 12.99
CA VAL A 132 6.28 0.05 12.15
C VAL A 132 6.48 -0.61 10.78
N VAL A 133 7.70 -0.55 10.24
CA VAL A 133 8.03 -1.22 8.97
C VAL A 133 7.86 -2.73 9.09
N PHE A 134 8.30 -3.31 10.21
CA PHE A 134 8.16 -4.75 10.47
C PHE A 134 6.72 -5.15 10.71
N HIS A 135 5.98 -4.34 11.47
CA HIS A 135 4.54 -4.54 11.64
C HIS A 135 3.79 -4.53 10.31
N ASN A 136 4.05 -3.54 9.45
CA ASN A 136 3.41 -3.43 8.14
C ASN A 136 3.79 -4.59 7.21
N GLY A 137 5.05 -5.02 7.22
CA GLY A 137 5.50 -6.19 6.48
C GLY A 137 4.80 -7.48 6.93
N CYS A 138 4.60 -7.66 8.24
CA CYS A 138 3.86 -8.78 8.81
C CYS A 138 2.42 -8.83 8.30
N LEU A 139 1.69 -7.72 8.38
CA LEU A 139 0.30 -7.63 7.91
C LEU A 139 0.20 -7.88 6.40
N LEU A 140 1.09 -7.27 5.60
CA LEU A 140 1.07 -7.45 4.15
C LEU A 140 1.31 -8.92 3.76
N LEU A 141 2.26 -9.62 4.39
CA LEU A 141 2.51 -11.04 4.12
C LEU A 141 1.33 -11.93 4.51
N TYR A 142 0.65 -11.60 5.60
CA TYR A 142 -0.57 -12.28 6.03
C TYR A 142 -1.70 -12.09 5.01
N ASP A 143 -1.97 -10.86 4.59
CA ASP A 143 -3.02 -10.53 3.63
C ASP A 143 -2.78 -11.13 2.23
N LEU A 144 -1.50 -11.25 1.83
CA LEU A 144 -1.12 -11.90 0.59
C LEU A 144 -1.23 -13.44 0.65
N GLN A 145 -1.44 -14.01 1.84
CA GLN A 145 -1.54 -15.45 2.07
C GLN A 145 -0.26 -16.20 1.69
N CYS A 146 0.90 -15.57 1.93
CA CYS A 146 2.22 -16.15 1.65
C CYS A 146 2.77 -16.86 2.90
N GLU A 147 2.24 -18.04 3.23
CA GLU A 147 2.53 -18.73 4.51
C GLU A 147 4.03 -18.88 4.80
N ALA A 148 4.82 -19.41 3.85
CA ALA A 148 6.24 -19.67 4.07
C ALA A 148 7.01 -18.38 4.41
N HIS A 149 6.78 -17.32 3.63
CA HIS A 149 7.38 -15.99 3.87
C HIS A 149 6.91 -15.39 5.18
N PHE A 150 5.61 -15.48 5.49
CA PHE A 150 5.05 -14.98 6.74
C PHE A 150 5.67 -15.67 7.96
N LEU A 151 5.77 -16.99 7.94
CA LEU A 151 6.37 -17.75 9.05
C LEU A 151 7.83 -17.37 9.25
N GLN A 152 8.62 -17.33 8.17
CA GLN A 152 10.01 -16.89 8.21
C GLN A 152 10.13 -15.46 8.77
N TYR A 153 9.24 -14.57 8.35
CA TYR A 153 9.25 -13.17 8.74
C TYR A 153 8.97 -12.99 10.23
N VAL A 154 7.91 -13.61 10.73
CA VAL A 154 7.53 -13.51 12.14
C VAL A 154 8.55 -14.21 13.04
N ASP A 155 9.11 -15.35 12.62
CA ASP A 155 10.15 -16.04 13.40
C ASP A 155 11.43 -15.18 13.54
N ARG A 156 11.75 -14.34 12.55
CA ARG A 156 12.90 -13.44 12.59
C ARG A 156 12.62 -12.13 13.32
N TYR A 157 11.45 -11.53 13.08
CA TYR A 157 11.17 -10.13 13.43
C TYR A 157 10.15 -9.96 14.57
N ALA A 158 9.71 -11.03 15.25
CA ALA A 158 8.70 -10.96 16.32
C ALA A 158 8.95 -9.81 17.32
N ASN A 159 10.17 -9.71 17.86
CA ASN A 159 10.51 -8.67 18.84
C ASN A 159 10.36 -7.24 18.30
N LEU A 160 10.60 -7.02 17.00
CA LEU A 160 10.43 -5.70 16.36
C LEU A 160 8.97 -5.44 16.03
N ILE A 161 8.22 -6.46 15.61
CA ILE A 161 6.79 -6.37 15.35
C ILE A 161 6.03 -5.98 16.63
N GLU A 162 6.36 -6.60 17.76
CA GLU A 162 5.74 -6.34 19.07
C GLU A 162 6.07 -4.96 19.66
N GLN A 163 7.15 -4.32 19.20
CA GLN A 163 7.49 -2.95 19.59
C GLN A 163 6.61 -1.90 18.89
N ALA A 164 5.96 -2.28 17.78
CA ALA A 164 4.95 -1.46 17.13
C ALA A 164 3.62 -1.55 17.88
N TYR A 165 2.59 -0.89 17.37
CA TYR A 165 1.24 -0.97 17.92
C TYR A 165 0.47 -2.16 17.35
N GLY A 166 -0.41 -2.76 18.16
CA GLY A 166 -1.53 -3.56 17.66
C GLY A 166 -1.29 -5.05 17.38
N LEU A 167 -0.06 -5.57 17.50
CA LEU A 167 0.23 -7.00 17.39
C LEU A 167 1.06 -7.49 18.59
N GLU A 168 0.46 -8.34 19.41
CA GLU A 168 1.15 -9.05 20.50
C GLU A 168 1.47 -10.51 20.09
N GLU A 169 2.32 -11.19 20.88
CA GLU A 169 2.71 -12.59 20.66
C GLU A 169 1.51 -13.51 20.39
N LYS A 170 0.41 -13.33 21.14
CA LYS A 170 -0.82 -14.12 20.98
C LYS A 170 -1.47 -13.90 19.61
N ASP A 171 -1.44 -12.66 19.11
CA ASP A 171 -2.05 -12.29 17.84
C ASP A 171 -1.24 -12.91 16.69
N LEU A 172 0.09 -12.85 16.79
CA LEU A 172 1.00 -13.51 15.87
C LEU A 172 0.80 -15.04 15.87
N ALA A 173 0.62 -15.65 17.04
CA ALA A 173 0.34 -17.08 17.15
C ALA A 173 -1.00 -17.48 16.51
N ASP A 174 -2.04 -16.64 16.67
CA ASP A 174 -3.35 -16.86 16.05
C ASP A 174 -3.29 -16.68 14.53
N MET A 175 -2.57 -15.65 14.03
CA MET A 175 -2.33 -15.47 12.59
C MET A 175 -1.61 -16.69 11.98
N LYS A 176 -0.55 -17.20 12.64
CA LYS A 176 0.14 -18.44 12.21
C LYS A 176 -0.82 -19.63 12.12
N ARG A 177 -1.77 -19.75 13.06
CA ARG A 177 -2.76 -20.83 13.07
C ARG A 177 -3.75 -20.69 11.92
N THR A 178 -4.25 -19.48 11.66
CA THR A 178 -5.22 -19.22 10.59
C THR A 178 -4.63 -19.53 9.22
N LEU A 179 -3.42 -19.03 8.91
CA LEU A 179 -2.76 -19.32 7.63
C LEU A 179 -2.56 -20.83 7.39
N ARG A 180 -2.17 -21.57 8.43
CA ARG A 180 -2.01 -23.03 8.36
C ARG A 180 -3.32 -23.79 8.16
N ALA A 181 -4.45 -23.21 8.58
CA ALA A 181 -5.75 -23.84 8.48
C ALA A 181 -6.40 -23.66 7.09
N GLU A 182 -6.07 -22.59 6.37
CA GLU A 182 -6.66 -22.27 5.06
C GLU A 182 -6.12 -23.14 3.89
N ILE A 183 -5.13 -24.01 4.14
CA ILE A 183 -4.48 -24.88 3.13
C ILE A 183 -4.95 -26.36 3.23
N LYS A 184 -5.98 -26.66 4.03
CA LYS A 184 -6.63 -27.98 4.07
C LYS A 184 -7.86 -28.05 3.16
#